data_AF-A0A960XX52-F1
#
_entry.id   AF-A0A960XX52-F1
#
_cell.length_a   1.000
_cell.length_b   1.000
_cell.length_c   1.000
_cell.angle_alpha   90.00
_cell.angle_beta   90.00
_cell.angle_gamma   90.00
#
_symmetry.space_group_name_H-M   'P 1'
#
loop_
_entity.id
_entity.type
_entity.pdbx_description
1 polymer ?
#
loop_
_entity_poly.entity_id
_entity_poly.type
_entity_poly.pdbx_seq_one_letter_code
_entity_poly.pdbx_strand_id
1 'polypeptide(L)'
;MDRRRCKDILKKIPNVNSPVGGENRLIHAAVVDGEVDGVQFLLKKGANAKIPSQIGMTALDLAHYLGHEQLYALLGEADAPAIKVQLKGEELRCMSGRELGAALGFRYLYFQRFEDYPQLENVHELCAYSRDKGYMHTERVYLGMTYSKEIASGELADISVRWIDDALGHGLFAEAYLPRWTLVGVYAGVVSRRPWLGTGMGDYTFRYPIGELYPKRYVIDAEKEGNALRFMNHSDDPNCSSIACFYKGIMHLVVF
;
A
#
# COMPACT_ATOMS: atom_id res chain seq x y z
N MET A 1 -19.07 -11.53 4.53
CA MET A 1 -19.67 -11.37 5.87
C MET A 1 -20.72 -10.27 5.78
N ASP A 2 -21.87 -10.61 5.21
CA ASP A 2 -22.93 -9.64 4.92
C ASP A 2 -23.64 -9.12 6.19
N ARG A 3 -24.52 -8.13 6.01
CA ARG A 3 -25.32 -7.53 7.09
C ARG A 3 -26.17 -8.55 7.87
N ARG A 4 -26.71 -9.58 7.21
CA ARG A 4 -27.56 -10.59 7.85
C ARG A 4 -26.70 -11.47 8.77
N ARG A 5 -25.57 -11.96 8.26
CA ARG A 5 -24.59 -12.74 9.02
C ARG A 5 -24.04 -11.94 10.20
N CYS A 6 -23.76 -10.65 10.02
CA CYS A 6 -23.36 -9.76 11.11
C CYS A 6 -24.42 -9.73 12.23
N LYS A 7 -25.71 -9.55 11.89
CA LYS A 7 -26.80 -9.57 12.88
C LYS A 7 -26.85 -10.88 13.66
N ASP A 8 -26.68 -12.01 12.98
CA ASP A 8 -26.79 -13.32 13.62
C ASP A 8 -25.61 -13.60 14.56
N ILE A 9 -24.41 -13.11 14.25
CA ILE A 9 -23.25 -13.19 15.15
C ILE A 9 -23.40 -12.22 16.33
N LEU A 10 -23.90 -10.99 16.11
CA LEU A 10 -24.10 -10.01 17.19
C LEU A 10 -25.06 -10.48 18.29
N LYS A 11 -26.00 -11.40 17.98
CA LYS A 11 -26.87 -12.03 18.99
C LYS A 11 -26.12 -13.00 19.92
N LYS A 12 -24.94 -13.48 19.50
CA LYS A 12 -24.17 -14.52 20.19
C LYS A 12 -22.95 -13.98 20.95
N ILE A 13 -22.60 -12.72 20.76
CA ILE A 13 -21.44 -12.10 21.40
C ILE A 13 -21.88 -10.98 22.35
N PRO A 14 -21.14 -10.72 23.44
CA PRO A 14 -21.57 -9.78 24.47
C PRO A 14 -21.50 -8.31 24.03
N ASN A 15 -20.64 -7.97 23.06
CA ASN A 15 -20.47 -6.62 22.53
C ASN A 15 -20.02 -6.68 21.05
N VAL A 16 -20.40 -5.70 20.23
CA VAL A 16 -19.93 -5.53 18.84
C VAL A 16 -18.40 -5.48 18.71
N ASN A 17 -17.69 -5.05 19.76
CA ASN A 17 -16.23 -4.98 19.82
C ASN A 17 -15.57 -6.23 20.42
N SER A 18 -16.36 -7.26 20.73
CA SER A 18 -15.83 -8.53 21.23
C SER A 18 -15.09 -9.29 20.13
N PRO A 19 -14.00 -10.00 20.47
CA PRO A 19 -13.33 -10.88 19.51
C PRO A 19 -14.26 -12.02 19.03
N VAL A 20 -14.09 -12.42 17.77
CA VAL A 20 -14.84 -13.48 17.07
C VAL A 20 -13.86 -14.50 16.48
N GLY A 21 -12.97 -15.01 17.34
CA GLY A 21 -11.87 -15.92 16.97
C GLY A 21 -10.52 -15.20 17.04
N GLY A 22 -9.63 -15.66 17.94
CA GLY A 22 -8.39 -14.94 18.24
C GLY A 22 -8.68 -13.51 18.74
N GLU A 23 -7.93 -12.53 18.25
CA GLU A 23 -8.14 -11.10 18.52
C GLU A 23 -8.99 -10.39 17.45
N ASN A 24 -9.47 -11.11 16.44
CA ASN A 24 -10.23 -10.53 15.33
C ASN A 24 -11.62 -10.12 15.77
N ARG A 25 -12.14 -9.00 15.24
CA ARG A 25 -13.50 -8.51 15.47
C ARG A 25 -14.33 -8.68 14.22
N LEU A 26 -15.65 -8.63 14.39
CA LEU A 26 -16.57 -8.80 13.28
C LEU A 26 -16.34 -7.77 12.14
N ILE A 27 -15.89 -6.56 12.49
CA ILE A 27 -15.52 -5.53 11.51
C ILE A 27 -14.31 -5.92 10.65
N HIS A 28 -13.32 -6.64 11.21
CA HIS A 28 -12.17 -7.12 10.42
C HIS A 28 -12.63 -8.13 9.37
N ALA A 29 -13.47 -9.10 9.77
CA ALA A 29 -14.02 -10.08 8.83
C ALA A 29 -14.87 -9.44 7.73
N ALA A 30 -15.71 -8.45 8.09
CA ALA A 30 -16.48 -7.69 7.09
C ALA A 30 -15.59 -6.91 6.12
N VAL A 31 -14.47 -6.34 6.59
CA VAL A 31 -13.51 -5.66 5.72
C VAL A 31 -12.77 -6.63 4.82
N VAL A 32 -12.29 -7.76 5.36
CA VAL A 32 -11.60 -8.81 4.59
C VAL A 32 -12.49 -9.35 3.47
N ASP A 33 -13.79 -9.51 3.75
CA ASP A 33 -14.75 -9.98 2.76
C ASP A 33 -15.21 -8.89 1.76
N GLY A 34 -14.76 -7.63 1.91
CA GLY A 34 -15.13 -6.52 1.04
C GLY A 34 -16.56 -6.00 1.21
N GLU A 35 -17.19 -6.27 2.37
CA GLU A 35 -18.64 -6.11 2.56
C GLU A 35 -19.01 -4.73 3.10
N VAL A 36 -19.18 -3.76 2.19
CA VAL A 36 -19.51 -2.37 2.53
C VAL A 36 -20.74 -2.26 3.42
N ASP A 37 -21.83 -2.94 3.09
CA ASP A 37 -23.07 -2.92 3.88
C ASP A 37 -22.88 -3.53 5.28
N GLY A 38 -22.05 -4.57 5.39
CA GLY A 38 -21.68 -5.19 6.65
C GLY A 38 -20.92 -4.21 7.53
N VAL A 39 -19.87 -3.58 6.99
CA VAL A 39 -19.05 -2.59 7.70
C VAL A 39 -19.89 -1.39 8.14
N GLN A 40 -20.70 -0.81 7.24
CA GLN A 40 -21.60 0.30 7.59
C GLN A 40 -22.57 -0.08 8.73
N PHE A 41 -23.13 -1.29 8.69
CA PHE A 41 -24.03 -1.76 9.73
C PHE A 41 -23.31 -1.91 11.08
N LEU A 42 -22.09 -2.45 11.09
CA LEU A 42 -21.29 -2.62 12.31
C LEU A 42 -20.87 -1.27 12.91
N LEU A 43 -20.44 -0.31 12.08
CA LEU A 43 -20.14 1.05 12.53
C LEU A 43 -21.36 1.71 13.18
N LYS A 44 -22.56 1.59 12.58
CA LYS A 44 -23.83 2.05 13.17
C LYS A 44 -24.18 1.37 14.50
N LYS A 45 -23.58 0.21 14.80
CA LYS A 45 -23.74 -0.52 16.06
C LYS A 45 -22.66 -0.20 17.09
N GLY A 46 -21.74 0.73 16.80
CA GLY A 46 -20.66 1.13 17.69
C GLY A 46 -19.40 0.28 17.56
N ALA A 47 -19.20 -0.40 16.42
CA ALA A 47 -17.94 -1.06 16.13
C ALA A 47 -16.80 -0.02 16.08
N ASN A 48 -15.71 -0.29 16.80
CA ASN A 48 -14.52 0.52 16.80
C ASN A 48 -13.51 -0.03 15.79
N ALA A 49 -13.44 0.60 14.62
CA ALA A 49 -12.51 0.27 13.54
C ALA A 49 -11.03 0.49 13.86
N LYS A 50 -10.71 1.20 14.96
CA LYS A 50 -9.33 1.49 15.37
C LYS A 50 -8.68 0.38 16.19
N ILE A 51 -9.46 -0.62 16.63
CA ILE A 51 -8.88 -1.72 17.40
C ILE A 51 -8.17 -2.68 16.43
N PRO A 52 -6.88 -3.01 16.66
CA PRO A 52 -6.16 -3.91 15.78
C PRO A 52 -6.71 -5.34 15.78
N SER A 53 -6.50 -6.02 14.66
CA SER A 53 -6.73 -7.44 14.44
C SER A 53 -5.62 -8.29 15.07
N GLN A 54 -5.72 -9.61 14.94
CA GLN A 54 -4.70 -10.54 15.40
C GLN A 54 -3.32 -10.32 14.78
N ILE A 55 -3.25 -9.73 13.58
CA ILE A 55 -1.99 -9.38 12.92
C ILE A 55 -1.60 -7.91 13.14
N GLY A 56 -2.21 -7.24 14.12
CA GLY A 56 -1.86 -5.85 14.47
C GLY A 56 -2.40 -4.79 13.50
N MET A 57 -3.26 -5.16 12.55
CA MET A 57 -3.83 -4.25 11.55
C MET A 57 -5.24 -3.81 11.93
N THR A 58 -5.53 -2.52 11.80
CA THR A 58 -6.89 -1.99 11.99
C THR A 58 -7.82 -2.34 10.83
N ALA A 59 -9.12 -2.07 10.97
CA ALA A 59 -10.06 -2.20 9.86
C ALA A 59 -9.67 -1.32 8.66
N LEU A 60 -9.13 -0.12 8.91
CA LEU A 60 -8.67 0.78 7.85
C LEU A 60 -7.44 0.21 7.13
N ASP A 61 -6.47 -0.33 7.88
CA ASP A 61 -5.28 -0.96 7.31
C ASP A 61 -5.65 -2.15 6.42
N LEU A 62 -6.59 -2.99 6.83
CA LEU A 62 -7.06 -4.12 6.03
C LEU A 62 -7.77 -3.66 4.76
N ALA A 63 -8.65 -2.67 4.85
CA ALA A 63 -9.32 -2.11 3.67
C ALA A 63 -8.31 -1.55 2.67
N HIS A 64 -7.27 -0.91 3.21
CA HIS A 64 -6.16 -0.36 2.47
C HIS A 64 -5.33 -1.43 1.75
N TYR A 65 -4.74 -2.38 2.49
CA TYR A 65 -3.87 -3.41 1.93
C TYR A 65 -4.58 -4.44 1.05
N LEU A 66 -5.91 -4.53 1.12
CA LEU A 66 -6.73 -5.35 0.22
C LEU A 66 -7.28 -4.55 -0.98
N GLY A 67 -6.99 -3.26 -1.08
CA GLY A 67 -7.44 -2.41 -2.20
C GLY A 67 -8.96 -2.15 -2.23
N HIS A 68 -9.63 -2.24 -1.08
CA HIS A 68 -11.06 -2.01 -0.92
C HIS A 68 -11.36 -0.50 -0.80
N GLU A 69 -11.25 0.25 -1.90
CA GLU A 69 -11.38 1.72 -1.93
C GLU A 69 -12.64 2.25 -1.23
N GLN A 70 -13.79 1.64 -1.46
CA GLN A 70 -15.05 2.07 -0.84
C GLN A 70 -15.04 1.90 0.68
N LEU A 71 -14.42 0.82 1.17
CA LEU A 71 -14.28 0.57 2.60
C LEU A 71 -13.26 1.52 3.22
N TYR A 72 -12.15 1.78 2.53
CA TYR A 72 -11.14 2.73 2.97
C TYR A 72 -11.74 4.15 3.13
N ALA A 73 -12.50 4.61 2.12
CA ALA A 73 -13.23 5.87 2.17
C ALA A 73 -14.28 5.90 3.29
N LEU A 74 -14.98 4.80 3.53
CA LEU A 74 -15.95 4.68 4.62
C LEU A 74 -15.30 4.73 6.02
N LEU A 75 -14.08 4.22 6.16
CA LEU A 75 -13.42 4.00 7.45
C LEU A 75 -12.53 5.15 7.91
N GLY A 76 -12.08 6.04 7.02
CA GLY A 76 -11.28 7.17 7.51
C GLY A 76 -10.71 8.17 6.51
N GLU A 77 -10.56 7.86 5.22
CA GLU A 77 -9.82 8.77 4.32
C GLU A 77 -10.40 8.83 2.90
N ALA A 78 -10.81 10.04 2.49
CA ALA A 78 -11.42 10.30 1.18
C ALA A 78 -10.52 11.12 0.24
N ASP A 79 -9.51 11.84 0.76
CA ASP A 79 -8.71 12.76 -0.04
C ASP A 79 -7.25 12.43 0.07
N ALA A 80 -6.69 12.00 -1.04
CA ALA A 80 -5.26 11.91 -1.21
C ALA A 80 -4.78 13.06 -2.09
N PRO A 81 -3.55 13.53 -1.90
CA PRO A 81 -3.08 14.77 -2.48
C PRO A 81 -3.12 14.74 -4.02
N ALA A 82 -3.51 15.87 -4.60
CA ALA A 82 -3.38 16.08 -6.03
C ALA A 82 -1.89 16.11 -6.41
N ILE A 83 -1.58 15.62 -7.61
CA ILE A 83 -0.24 15.53 -8.17
C ILE A 83 -0.18 16.48 -9.35
N LYS A 84 0.93 17.20 -9.50
CA LYS A 84 1.15 18.03 -10.69
C LYS A 84 1.53 17.12 -11.86
N VAL A 85 0.85 17.29 -12.99
CA VAL A 85 1.00 16.43 -14.16
C VAL A 85 1.10 17.28 -15.41
N GLN A 86 2.05 16.95 -16.27
CA GLN A 86 2.16 17.48 -17.63
C GLN A 86 2.04 16.32 -18.62
N LEU A 87 0.90 16.22 -19.29
CA LEU A 87 0.68 15.25 -20.37
C LEU A 87 1.34 15.73 -21.68
N LYS A 88 1.50 14.83 -22.66
CA LYS A 88 2.11 15.16 -23.96
C LYS A 88 1.38 16.32 -24.64
N GLY A 89 2.09 17.44 -24.84
CA GLY A 89 1.54 18.62 -25.50
C GLY A 89 0.60 19.48 -24.64
N GLU A 90 0.51 19.21 -23.33
CA GLU A 90 -0.33 19.96 -22.40
C GLU A 90 0.52 20.82 -21.43
N GLU A 91 -0.15 21.78 -20.78
CA GLU A 91 0.42 22.55 -19.67
C GLU A 91 0.40 21.75 -18.36
N LEU A 92 1.27 22.12 -17.42
CA LEU A 92 1.32 21.53 -16.09
C LEU A 92 0.04 21.88 -15.30
N ARG A 93 -0.63 20.88 -14.75
CA ARG A 93 -1.85 21.04 -13.95
C ARG A 93 -1.94 20.04 -12.81
N CYS A 94 -2.71 20.35 -11.77
CA CYS A 94 -2.98 19.40 -10.70
C CYS A 94 -4.06 18.38 -11.13
N MET A 95 -3.84 17.11 -10.84
CA MET A 95 -4.78 16.01 -11.05
C MET A 95 -4.82 15.15 -9.78
N SER A 96 -5.99 14.64 -9.40
CA SER A 96 -6.08 13.56 -8.44
C SER A 96 -5.37 12.31 -8.97
N GLY A 97 -4.96 11.40 -8.08
CA GLY A 97 -4.40 10.10 -8.49
C GLY A 97 -5.33 9.36 -9.46
N ARG A 98 -6.65 9.38 -9.23
CA ARG A 98 -7.65 8.76 -10.10
C ARG A 98 -7.65 9.36 -11.50
N GLU A 99 -7.60 10.68 -11.62
CA GLU A 99 -7.55 11.36 -12.92
C GLU A 99 -6.25 11.04 -13.66
N LEU A 100 -5.11 11.03 -12.96
CA LEU A 100 -3.82 10.64 -13.53
C LEU A 100 -3.86 9.19 -14.06
N GLY A 101 -4.37 8.27 -13.24
CA GLY A 101 -4.56 6.87 -13.63
C GLY A 101 -5.45 6.73 -14.86
N ALA A 102 -6.59 7.42 -14.90
CA ALA A 102 -7.49 7.41 -16.04
C ALA A 102 -6.83 7.98 -17.31
N ALA A 103 -6.07 9.06 -17.20
CA ALA A 103 -5.40 9.70 -18.34
C ALA A 103 -4.27 8.84 -18.93
N LEU A 104 -3.56 8.07 -18.10
CA LEU A 104 -2.40 7.27 -18.52
C LEU A 104 -2.65 5.75 -18.56
N GLY A 105 -3.90 5.31 -18.32
CA GLY A 105 -4.31 3.92 -18.50
C GLY A 105 -3.90 2.95 -17.38
N PHE A 106 -3.83 3.40 -16.13
CA PHE A 106 -3.56 2.56 -14.96
C PHE A 106 -4.47 2.90 -13.77
N ARG A 107 -4.61 2.02 -12.79
CA ARG A 107 -5.32 2.33 -11.55
C ARG A 107 -4.36 2.96 -10.55
N TYR A 108 -4.68 4.15 -10.08
CA TYR A 108 -3.84 4.77 -9.06
C TYR A 108 -4.02 4.08 -7.70
N LEU A 109 -2.91 3.69 -7.09
CA LEU A 109 -2.84 3.23 -5.71
C LEU A 109 -2.15 4.28 -4.87
N TYR A 110 -2.65 4.56 -3.68
CA TYR A 110 -1.91 5.42 -2.73
C TYR A 110 -0.81 4.66 -2.01
N PHE A 111 -1.01 3.35 -1.83
CA PHE A 111 -0.02 2.47 -1.24
C PHE A 111 -0.13 1.05 -1.78
N GLN A 112 0.85 0.21 -1.44
CA GLN A 112 0.89 -1.17 -1.88
C GLN A 112 -0.35 -1.96 -1.42
N ARG A 113 -0.83 -2.86 -2.28
CA ARG A 113 -1.90 -3.81 -1.92
C ARG A 113 -1.47 -5.24 -2.20
N PHE A 114 -2.19 -6.19 -1.63
CA PHE A 114 -2.01 -7.62 -1.84
C PHE A 114 -3.16 -8.16 -2.69
N GLU A 115 -2.99 -9.35 -3.26
CA GLU A 115 -4.02 -10.01 -4.07
C GLU A 115 -5.23 -10.40 -3.24
N ASP A 116 -5.00 -10.91 -2.03
CA ASP A 116 -6.01 -11.33 -1.09
C ASP A 116 -5.48 -11.35 0.36
N TYR A 117 -6.38 -11.59 1.32
CA TYR A 117 -6.03 -11.65 2.74
C TYR A 117 -5.09 -12.82 3.10
N PRO A 118 -5.31 -14.06 2.61
CA PRO A 118 -4.36 -15.15 2.85
C PRO A 118 -2.93 -14.83 2.42
N GLN A 119 -2.75 -14.13 1.29
CA GLN A 119 -1.45 -13.69 0.85
C GLN A 119 -0.85 -12.62 1.78
N LEU A 120 -1.63 -11.61 2.17
CA LEU A 120 -1.22 -10.59 3.13
C LEU A 120 -0.76 -11.22 4.46
N GLU A 121 -1.58 -12.11 5.01
CA GLU A 121 -1.29 -12.83 6.26
C GLU A 121 -0.01 -13.65 6.14
N ASN A 122 0.16 -14.42 5.06
CA ASN A 122 1.39 -15.16 4.82
C ASN A 122 2.62 -14.25 4.68
N VAL A 123 2.52 -13.12 3.98
CA VAL A 123 3.64 -12.15 3.89
C VAL A 123 3.97 -11.57 5.25
N HIS A 124 2.96 -11.23 6.05
CA HIS A 124 3.13 -10.72 7.41
C HIS A 124 3.86 -11.74 8.31
N GLU A 125 3.46 -13.00 8.27
CA GLU A 125 4.14 -14.10 9.00
C GLU A 125 5.60 -14.27 8.56
N LEU A 126 5.86 -14.24 7.26
CA LEU A 126 7.23 -14.35 6.75
C LEU A 126 8.11 -13.16 7.16
N CYS A 127 7.56 -11.95 7.20
CA CYS A 127 8.28 -10.77 7.67
C CYS A 127 8.56 -10.87 9.18
N ALA A 128 7.59 -11.32 9.98
CA ALA A 128 7.77 -11.57 11.41
C ALA A 128 8.86 -12.63 11.65
N TYR A 129 8.80 -13.75 10.95
CA TYR A 129 9.83 -14.79 11.02
C TYR A 129 11.22 -14.26 10.64
N SER A 130 11.31 -13.51 9.53
CA SER A 130 12.56 -12.91 9.06
C SER A 130 13.18 -11.99 10.13
N ARG A 131 12.35 -11.15 10.76
CA ARG A 131 12.75 -10.29 11.87
C ARG A 131 13.22 -11.10 13.08
N ASP A 132 12.42 -12.06 13.53
CA ASP A 132 12.68 -12.81 14.76
C ASP A 132 13.90 -13.74 14.64
N LYS A 133 14.28 -14.12 13.42
CA LYS A 133 15.52 -14.86 13.12
C LYS A 133 16.74 -13.97 12.84
N GLY A 134 16.57 -12.65 12.83
CA GLY A 134 17.66 -11.71 12.56
C GLY A 134 18.06 -11.59 11.09
N TYR A 135 17.22 -12.06 10.16
CA TYR A 135 17.44 -11.91 8.71
C TYR A 135 16.98 -10.54 8.17
N MET A 136 16.41 -9.71 9.04
CA MET A 136 16.01 -8.35 8.73
C MET A 136 16.97 -7.37 9.38
N HIS A 137 17.72 -6.62 8.57
CA HIS A 137 18.63 -5.59 9.08
C HIS A 137 17.88 -4.58 9.94
N THR A 138 18.43 -4.26 11.12
CA THR A 138 17.83 -3.34 12.10
C THR A 138 17.53 -1.96 11.53
N GLU A 139 18.36 -1.47 10.60
CA GLU A 139 18.15 -0.19 9.90
C GLU A 139 16.78 -0.12 9.22
N ARG A 140 16.27 -1.24 8.68
CA ARG A 140 14.95 -1.29 8.01
C ARG A 140 13.80 -1.06 8.99
N VAL A 141 13.94 -1.57 10.21
CA VAL A 141 12.97 -1.36 11.30
C VAL A 141 13.05 0.08 11.77
N TYR A 142 14.27 0.60 11.98
CA TYR A 142 14.49 1.97 12.42
C TYR A 142 13.92 3.00 11.42
N LEU A 143 14.17 2.82 10.13
CA LEU A 143 13.61 3.69 9.08
C LEU A 143 12.09 3.60 9.03
N GLY A 144 11.52 2.40 9.15
CA GLY A 144 10.06 2.22 9.20
C GLY A 144 9.39 2.89 10.40
N MET A 145 10.08 2.97 11.54
CA MET A 145 9.61 3.74 12.70
C MET A 145 9.78 5.24 12.48
N THR A 146 10.94 5.66 11.94
CA THR A 146 11.30 7.07 11.71
C THR A 146 10.32 7.74 10.74
N TYR A 147 9.97 7.06 9.65
CA TYR A 147 9.06 7.56 8.61
C TYR A 147 7.65 6.96 8.71
N SER A 148 7.25 6.51 9.90
CA SER A 148 5.97 5.81 10.10
C SER A 148 4.76 6.67 9.74
N LYS A 149 4.85 7.98 9.91
CA LYS A 149 3.77 8.92 9.54
C LYS A 149 3.59 8.97 8.04
N GLU A 150 4.68 9.18 7.30
CA GLU A 150 4.71 9.30 5.85
C GLU A 150 4.36 7.96 5.18
N ILE A 151 4.84 6.84 5.74
CA ILE A 151 4.46 5.51 5.28
C ILE A 151 2.96 5.25 5.52
N ALA A 152 2.41 5.71 6.64
CA ALA A 152 1.01 5.52 6.97
C ALA A 152 0.05 6.45 6.20
N SER A 153 0.51 7.63 5.77
CA SER A 153 -0.28 8.57 4.98
C SER A 153 -0.11 8.40 3.46
N GLY A 154 0.97 7.74 3.02
CA GLY A 154 1.28 7.62 1.59
C GLY A 154 1.67 8.97 0.99
N GLU A 155 2.16 9.89 1.83
CA GLU A 155 2.55 11.24 1.45
C GLU A 155 3.70 11.18 0.44
N LEU A 156 3.61 12.04 -0.57
CA LEU A 156 4.61 12.23 -1.59
C LEU A 156 5.27 13.59 -1.37
N ALA A 157 6.58 13.69 -1.64
CA ALA A 157 7.25 14.98 -1.73
C ALA A 157 6.59 15.87 -2.82
N ASP A 158 6.90 17.17 -2.84
CA ASP A 158 6.42 18.06 -3.90
C ASP A 158 7.07 17.66 -5.23
N ILE A 159 6.34 16.83 -5.99
CA ILE A 159 6.78 16.20 -7.23
C ILE A 159 5.74 16.38 -8.33
N SER A 160 6.19 16.20 -9.56
CA SER A 160 5.33 16.13 -10.73
C SER A 160 5.66 14.95 -11.64
N VAL A 161 4.65 14.52 -12.39
CA VAL A 161 4.79 13.57 -13.49
C VAL A 161 4.76 14.36 -14.78
N ARG A 162 5.84 14.36 -15.58
CA ARG A 162 5.92 15.16 -16.80
C ARG A 162 6.31 14.34 -18.00
N TRP A 163 5.66 14.59 -19.12
CA TRP A 163 6.07 14.08 -20.42
C TRP A 163 7.50 14.52 -20.75
N ILE A 164 8.34 13.57 -21.16
CA ILE A 164 9.71 13.79 -21.60
C ILE A 164 9.74 13.75 -23.13
N ASP A 165 9.54 12.57 -23.71
CA ASP A 165 9.57 12.32 -25.16
C ASP A 165 8.92 10.98 -25.52
N ASP A 166 8.86 10.66 -26.81
CA ASP A 166 8.22 9.44 -27.33
C ASP A 166 8.97 8.15 -26.98
N ALA A 167 10.24 8.22 -26.59
CA ALA A 167 11.04 7.05 -26.22
C ALA A 167 10.89 6.72 -24.73
N LEU A 168 10.93 7.73 -23.85
CA LEU A 168 10.88 7.56 -22.40
C LEU A 168 9.47 7.67 -21.83
N GLY A 169 8.57 8.39 -22.51
CA GLY A 169 7.24 8.67 -22.00
C GLY A 169 7.25 9.74 -20.92
N HIS A 170 6.75 9.42 -19.72
CA HIS A 170 6.70 10.35 -18.58
C HIS A 170 7.82 10.05 -17.57
N GLY A 171 8.33 11.09 -16.93
CA GLY A 171 9.24 11.00 -15.80
C GLY A 171 8.70 11.64 -14.53
N LEU A 172 9.35 11.33 -13.41
CA LEU A 172 9.12 11.94 -12.11
C LEU A 172 10.13 13.07 -11.85
N PHE A 173 9.64 14.24 -11.44
CA PHE A 173 10.46 15.42 -11.20
C PHE A 173 10.15 16.02 -9.82
N ALA A 174 11.16 16.52 -9.14
CA ALA A 174 10.95 17.35 -7.95
C ALA A 174 10.55 18.78 -8.36
N GLU A 175 9.62 19.38 -7.63
CA GLU A 175 9.15 20.75 -7.85
C GLU A 175 9.92 21.78 -7.03
N ALA A 176 10.69 21.28 -6.05
CA ALA A 176 11.57 22.06 -5.22
C ALA A 176 12.86 21.27 -4.94
N TYR A 177 13.87 21.95 -4.39
CA TYR A 177 15.06 21.26 -3.90
C TYR A 177 14.68 20.28 -2.78
N LEU A 178 15.02 19.00 -2.97
CA LEU A 178 14.89 17.97 -1.95
C LEU A 178 16.27 17.72 -1.33
N PRO A 179 16.47 18.05 -0.03
CA PRO A 179 17.70 17.70 0.67
C PRO A 179 17.95 16.18 0.63
N ARG A 180 19.23 15.78 0.66
CA ARG A 180 19.60 14.36 0.76
C ARG A 180 18.87 13.71 1.95
N TRP A 181 18.34 12.50 1.75
CA TRP A 181 17.53 11.75 2.72
C TRP A 181 16.11 12.28 2.93
N THR A 182 15.63 13.19 2.10
CA THR A 182 14.20 13.51 2.06
C THR A 182 13.43 12.33 1.47
N LEU A 183 12.44 11.82 2.20
CA LEU A 183 11.57 10.79 1.69
C LEU A 183 10.73 11.36 0.52
N VAL A 184 10.92 10.81 -0.67
CA VAL A 184 10.12 11.13 -1.87
C VAL A 184 8.75 10.47 -1.78
N GLY A 185 8.68 9.25 -1.25
CA GLY A 185 7.43 8.55 -0.96
C GLY A 185 7.58 7.02 -0.89
N VAL A 186 6.46 6.33 -0.68
CA VAL A 186 6.39 4.86 -0.71
C VAL A 186 5.99 4.39 -2.11
N TYR A 187 6.78 3.53 -2.73
CA TYR A 187 6.46 2.93 -4.02
C TYR A 187 5.25 2.00 -3.88
N ALA A 188 4.17 2.30 -4.59
CA ALA A 188 2.93 1.55 -4.51
C ALA A 188 2.76 0.66 -5.75
N GLY A 189 2.31 -0.57 -5.51
CA GLY A 189 1.99 -1.55 -6.53
C GLY A 189 1.27 -2.76 -5.93
N VAL A 190 0.96 -3.75 -6.76
CA VAL A 190 0.41 -5.02 -6.30
C VAL A 190 1.56 -5.92 -5.85
N VAL A 191 1.57 -6.28 -4.57
CA VAL A 191 2.46 -7.31 -4.05
C VAL A 191 1.90 -8.65 -4.44
N SER A 192 2.63 -9.40 -5.26
CA SER A 192 2.16 -10.70 -5.79
C SER A 192 3.29 -11.70 -5.88
N ARG A 193 2.93 -12.99 -5.95
CA ARG A 193 3.90 -14.07 -6.08
C ARG A 193 4.21 -14.32 -7.56
N ARG A 194 5.47 -14.18 -7.97
CA ARG A 194 5.94 -14.51 -9.33
C ARG A 194 6.57 -15.92 -9.38
N PRO A 195 6.32 -16.73 -10.43
CA PRO A 195 7.03 -17.98 -10.67
C PRO A 195 8.54 -17.74 -10.88
N TRP A 196 9.36 -18.73 -10.50
CA TRP A 196 10.83 -18.65 -10.58
C TRP A 196 11.37 -18.65 -12.03
N LEU A 197 10.59 -19.13 -13.00
CA LEU A 197 11.00 -19.30 -14.40
C LEU A 197 10.23 -18.35 -15.34
N GLY A 198 10.98 -17.63 -16.18
CA GLY A 198 10.52 -17.28 -17.53
C GLY A 198 9.86 -15.91 -17.75
N THR A 199 9.81 -15.02 -16.77
CA THR A 199 9.39 -13.62 -17.04
C THR A 199 10.44 -12.68 -16.45
N GLY A 200 11.02 -11.81 -17.29
CA GLY A 200 11.84 -10.70 -16.80
C GLY A 200 11.02 -9.85 -15.83
N MET A 201 11.69 -9.08 -14.96
CA MET A 201 10.98 -8.01 -14.25
C MET A 201 10.46 -7.03 -15.30
N GLY A 202 9.16 -6.74 -15.26
CA GLY A 202 8.60 -5.66 -16.07
C GLY A 202 9.17 -4.32 -15.62
N ASP A 203 9.07 -3.31 -16.47
CA ASP A 203 9.67 -1.98 -16.26
C ASP A 203 9.17 -1.28 -14.98
N TYR A 204 8.03 -1.73 -14.44
CA TYR A 204 7.39 -1.20 -13.23
C TYR A 204 7.45 -2.18 -12.03
N THR A 205 8.41 -3.09 -12.02
CA THR A 205 8.48 -4.17 -11.03
C THR A 205 9.72 -4.05 -10.14
N PHE A 206 9.51 -4.04 -8.81
CA PHE A 206 10.58 -4.20 -7.84
C PHE A 206 10.49 -5.55 -7.14
N ARG A 207 11.64 -6.09 -6.71
CA ARG A 207 11.65 -7.23 -5.79
C ARG A 207 11.08 -6.80 -4.44
N TYR A 208 10.16 -7.59 -3.90
CA TYR A 208 9.63 -7.35 -2.56
C TYR A 208 10.51 -8.06 -1.50
N PRO A 209 11.20 -7.33 -0.61
CA PRO A 209 12.34 -7.89 0.13
C PRO A 209 12.00 -8.30 1.56
N ILE A 210 11.34 -9.45 1.71
CA ILE A 210 10.92 -10.04 3.01
C ILE A 210 12.12 -10.42 3.91
N GLY A 211 13.22 -10.90 3.33
CA GLY A 211 14.43 -11.33 4.06
C GLY A 211 15.42 -12.11 3.17
N GLU A 212 16.62 -12.39 3.69
CA GLU A 212 17.72 -13.00 2.91
C GLU A 212 17.50 -14.47 2.53
N LEU A 213 16.71 -15.21 3.31
CA LEU A 213 16.54 -16.67 3.17
C LEU A 213 15.38 -17.11 2.29
N TYR A 214 14.44 -16.23 1.97
CA TYR A 214 13.28 -16.61 1.19
C TYR A 214 13.58 -16.44 -0.29
N PRO A 215 13.45 -17.51 -1.11
CA PRO A 215 13.63 -17.38 -2.54
C PRO A 215 12.68 -16.29 -3.05
N LYS A 216 13.24 -15.42 -3.90
CA LYS A 216 12.70 -14.20 -4.50
C LYS A 216 11.32 -14.41 -5.15
N ARG A 217 10.30 -14.64 -4.34
CA ARG A 217 8.96 -15.07 -4.77
C ARG A 217 8.00 -13.91 -4.90
N TYR A 218 8.20 -12.84 -4.16
CA TYR A 218 7.33 -11.68 -4.18
C TYR A 218 7.96 -10.52 -4.93
N VAL A 219 7.14 -9.83 -5.69
CA VAL A 219 7.43 -8.54 -6.32
C VAL A 219 6.37 -7.54 -5.90
N ILE A 220 6.70 -6.25 -6.02
CA ILE A 220 5.71 -5.18 -6.07
C ILE A 220 5.66 -4.70 -7.52
N ASP A 221 4.47 -4.77 -8.11
CA ASP A 221 4.25 -4.52 -9.53
C ASP A 221 3.29 -3.34 -9.72
N ALA A 222 3.79 -2.27 -10.33
CA ALA A 222 3.06 -1.05 -10.59
C ALA A 222 2.61 -0.90 -12.05
N GLU A 223 2.68 -1.96 -12.87
CA GLU A 223 2.35 -1.89 -14.29
C GLU A 223 0.90 -1.44 -14.51
N LYS A 224 -0.05 -2.14 -13.87
CA LYS A 224 -1.49 -1.87 -13.98
C LYS A 224 -2.06 -1.07 -12.82
N GLU A 225 -1.46 -1.16 -11.65
CA GLU A 225 -1.94 -0.49 -10.44
C GLU A 225 -0.75 0.02 -9.63
N GLY A 226 -0.62 1.33 -9.43
CA GLY A 226 0.52 1.92 -8.73
C GLY A 226 0.37 3.43 -8.47
N ASN A 227 1.37 4.07 -7.87
CA ASN A 227 1.35 5.52 -7.62
C ASN A 227 2.27 6.29 -8.58
N ALA A 228 2.43 7.60 -8.36
CA ALA A 228 3.29 8.44 -9.18
C ALA A 228 4.76 7.97 -9.25
N LEU A 229 5.28 7.27 -8.22
CA LEU A 229 6.66 6.80 -8.20
C LEU A 229 6.94 5.74 -9.27
N ARG A 230 5.90 5.15 -9.90
CA ARG A 230 6.07 4.29 -11.08
C ARG A 230 6.72 5.00 -12.27
N PHE A 231 6.71 6.34 -12.31
CA PHE A 231 7.32 7.15 -13.38
C PHE A 231 8.79 7.53 -13.12
N MET A 232 9.42 6.97 -12.08
CA MET A 232 10.87 7.13 -11.91
C MET A 232 11.60 6.35 -13.02
N ASN A 233 12.44 7.06 -13.77
CA ASN A 233 13.23 6.45 -14.84
C ASN A 233 14.57 5.93 -14.30
N HIS A 234 15.14 4.94 -15.01
CA HIS A 234 16.48 4.44 -14.73
C HIS A 234 17.55 5.43 -15.22
N SER A 235 18.62 5.59 -14.44
CA SER A 235 19.80 6.39 -14.78
C SER A 235 21.06 5.67 -14.32
N ASP A 236 22.15 5.79 -15.09
CA ASP A 236 23.48 5.31 -14.68
C ASP A 236 24.09 6.20 -13.57
N ASP A 237 23.58 7.42 -13.41
CA ASP A 237 23.89 8.35 -12.31
C ASP A 237 22.58 8.73 -11.59
N PRO A 238 22.07 7.86 -10.69
CA PRO A 238 20.79 8.07 -10.04
C PRO A 238 20.90 9.11 -8.92
N ASN A 239 19.91 9.98 -8.81
CA ASN A 239 19.79 10.98 -7.75
C ASN A 239 18.84 10.55 -6.60
N CYS A 240 18.19 9.39 -6.74
CA CYS A 240 17.32 8.79 -5.74
C CYS A 240 17.77 7.36 -5.43
N SER A 241 17.39 6.83 -4.26
CA SER A 241 17.64 5.45 -3.86
C SER A 241 16.40 4.81 -3.26
N SER A 242 16.15 3.54 -3.61
CA SER A 242 15.06 2.77 -3.00
C SER A 242 15.58 1.90 -1.85
N ILE A 243 14.88 1.97 -0.71
CA ILE A 243 15.21 1.22 0.51
C ILE A 243 13.94 0.55 0.99
N ALA A 244 14.03 -0.67 1.50
CA ALA A 244 12.87 -1.33 2.09
C ALA A 244 12.83 -1.14 3.61
N CYS A 245 11.71 -0.63 4.10
CA CYS A 245 11.46 -0.36 5.51
C CYS A 245 10.41 -1.33 6.07
N PHE A 246 10.54 -1.71 7.33
CA PHE A 246 9.57 -2.59 8.00
C PHE A 246 8.60 -1.77 8.83
N TYR A 247 7.30 -1.83 8.51
CA TYR A 247 6.25 -1.11 9.21
C TYR A 247 4.93 -1.87 9.18
N LYS A 248 4.21 -1.90 10.32
CA LYS A 248 2.98 -2.69 10.53
C LYS A 248 3.09 -4.15 10.05
N GLY A 249 4.22 -4.79 10.37
CA GLY A 249 4.40 -6.22 10.13
C GLY A 249 4.73 -6.61 8.68
N ILE A 250 4.87 -5.64 7.77
CA ILE A 250 5.22 -5.87 6.36
C ILE A 250 6.34 -4.94 5.91
N MET A 251 6.88 -5.20 4.71
CA MET A 251 7.91 -4.37 4.09
C MET A 251 7.26 -3.32 3.19
N HIS A 252 7.83 -2.12 3.17
CA HIS A 252 7.44 -1.00 2.31
C HIS A 252 8.67 -0.56 1.53
N LEU A 253 8.56 -0.46 0.21
CA LEU A 253 9.65 0.08 -0.61
C LEU A 253 9.52 1.60 -0.61
N VAL A 254 10.48 2.30 -0.02
CA VAL A 254 10.50 3.75 0.09
C VAL A 254 11.60 4.34 -0.78
N VAL A 255 11.41 5.56 -1.25
CA VAL A 255 12.35 6.27 -2.13
C VAL A 255 12.85 7.53 -1.43
N PHE A 256 14.17 7.71 -1.39
CA PHE A 256 14.87 8.89 -0.86
C PHE A 256 15.67 9.60 -1.94
#